data_AF-A0A964QSA1-F1
#
_entry.id   AF-A0A964QSA1-F1
#
_cell.length_a   1.000
_cell.length_b   1.000
_cell.length_c   1.000
_cell.angle_alpha   90.00
_cell.angle_beta   90.00
_cell.angle_gamma   90.00
#
_symmetry.space_group_name_H-M   'P 1'
#
loop_
_entity.id
_entity.type
_entity.pdbx_description
1 polymer ?
#
loop_
_entity_poly.entity_id
_entity_poly.type
_entity_poly.pdbx_seq_one_letter_code
_entity_poly.pdbx_strand_id
1 'polypeptide(L)'
;MSPPKRTLLSVSAELAQALCIAAIGGFVGFLIGDDSRELRRLQTELDKVESQLVTSRSSSSKHEARRPGFFTSPQTIQTTNTDLDLSREEKRKLTEERIRREFIAGISLQRSNEYVRVFSELGVPSERIDQLRKQLAEIHDKSLVSEGGIVKLLEARNQYRAELHSLLGNEKFERYRQYEESKPALAEYGNLSEFLKTKRNSRIDPAYEQLVLNLLYESKAYVSTPIDGPFDSLPAPAIGTEMIIARLESDIAAITERSNILLQRAVAEQVPEEIRQGIVDFYGDAISTKQKKIEWFKKPQEERNKRLLIQDEKK
;
A
#
# COMPACT_ATOMS: atom_id res chain seq x y z
N MET A 1 19.50 5.97 -56.68
CA MET A 1 18.46 6.82 -56.05
C MET A 1 17.66 5.93 -55.11
N SER A 2 17.91 6.05 -53.81
CA SER A 2 17.25 5.26 -52.76
C SER A 2 16.42 6.20 -51.89
N PRO A 3 15.23 5.79 -51.42
CA PRO A 3 14.37 6.68 -50.65
C PRO A 3 14.89 6.84 -49.21
N PRO A 4 14.56 7.95 -48.53
CA PRO A 4 15.02 8.20 -47.16
C PRO A 4 14.22 7.34 -46.18
N LYS A 5 14.90 6.47 -45.44
CA LYS A 5 14.37 5.87 -44.21
C LYS A 5 14.42 6.91 -43.09
N ARG A 6 13.30 7.58 -42.84
CA ARG A 6 13.08 8.34 -41.60
C ARG A 6 11.86 7.81 -40.86
N THR A 7 12.00 7.87 -39.54
CA THR A 7 10.93 7.93 -38.52
C THR A 7 10.05 6.70 -38.29
N LEU A 8 10.60 5.71 -37.60
CA LEU A 8 9.82 4.76 -36.78
C LEU A 8 10.29 4.68 -35.31
N LEU A 9 11.40 5.33 -34.95
CA LEU A 9 12.01 5.26 -33.61
C LEU A 9 11.64 6.42 -32.67
N SER A 10 10.98 7.49 -33.16
CA SER A 10 10.55 8.60 -32.30
C SER A 10 9.17 8.39 -31.68
N VAL A 11 8.32 7.56 -32.30
CA VAL A 11 6.95 7.30 -31.84
C VAL A 11 6.94 6.41 -30.59
N SER A 12 7.95 5.55 -30.40
CA SER A 12 8.04 4.66 -29.22
C SER A 12 8.50 5.37 -27.95
N ALA A 13 9.31 6.42 -28.05
CA ALA A 13 9.78 7.19 -26.90
C ALA A 13 8.69 8.11 -26.34
N GLU A 14 7.89 8.73 -27.21
CA GLU A 14 6.73 9.54 -26.80
C GLU A 14 5.61 8.68 -26.21
N LEU A 15 5.37 7.47 -26.75
CA LEU A 15 4.44 6.50 -26.17
C LEU A 15 4.92 5.98 -24.80
N ALA A 16 6.22 5.75 -24.61
CA ALA A 16 6.78 5.33 -23.32
C ALA A 16 6.72 6.43 -22.26
N GLN A 17 6.93 7.70 -22.65
CA GLN A 17 6.75 8.85 -21.76
C GLN A 17 5.28 9.10 -21.42
N ALA A 18 4.37 8.97 -22.38
CA ALA A 18 2.93 9.09 -22.16
C ALA A 18 2.42 7.97 -21.23
N LEU A 19 2.91 6.73 -21.38
CA LEU A 19 2.59 5.61 -20.48
C LEU A 19 3.14 5.80 -19.06
N CYS A 20 4.35 6.35 -18.90
CA CYS A 20 4.90 6.64 -17.57
C CYS A 20 4.16 7.80 -16.88
N ILE A 21 3.75 8.84 -17.62
CA ILE A 21 2.97 9.96 -17.09
C ILE A 21 1.51 9.54 -16.80
N ALA A 22 0.95 8.62 -17.58
CA ALA A 22 -0.36 8.02 -17.32
C ALA A 22 -0.32 7.04 -16.13
N ALA A 23 0.76 6.28 -15.94
CA ALA A 23 0.94 5.40 -14.78
C ALA A 23 1.14 6.19 -13.48
N ILE A 24 1.95 7.27 -13.50
CA ILE A 24 2.17 8.12 -12.33
C ILE A 24 0.95 9.00 -12.03
N GLY A 25 0.28 9.54 -13.06
CA GLY A 25 -0.98 10.26 -12.91
C GLY A 25 -2.14 9.37 -12.46
N GLY A 26 -2.18 8.13 -12.95
CA GLY A 26 -3.13 7.10 -12.52
C GLY A 26 -2.89 6.67 -11.08
N PHE A 27 -1.64 6.50 -10.63
CA PHE A 27 -1.33 6.12 -9.26
C PHE A 27 -1.61 7.25 -8.23
N VAL A 28 -1.38 8.51 -8.62
CA VAL A 28 -1.73 9.68 -7.79
C VAL A 28 -3.24 9.98 -7.81
N GLY A 29 -3.92 9.73 -8.94
CA GLY A 29 -5.38 9.81 -9.06
C GLY A 29 -6.11 8.67 -8.31
N PHE A 30 -5.55 7.46 -8.33
CA PHE A 30 -6.05 6.29 -7.60
C PHE A 30 -5.97 6.50 -6.08
N LEU A 31 -4.87 7.08 -5.59
CA LEU A 31 -4.67 7.37 -4.16
C LEU A 31 -5.41 8.61 -3.63
N ILE A 32 -5.98 9.47 -4.48
CA ILE A 32 -6.67 10.71 -4.06
C ILE A 32 -8.16 10.72 -4.45
N GLY A 33 -8.56 9.98 -5.50
CA GLY A 33 -9.92 10.05 -6.05
C GLY A 33 -10.72 8.75 -6.02
N ASP A 34 -10.09 7.58 -6.12
CA ASP A 34 -10.81 6.33 -6.48
C ASP A 34 -11.12 5.40 -5.31
N ASP A 35 -10.40 5.52 -4.18
CA ASP A 35 -10.75 4.81 -2.94
C ASP A 35 -12.21 5.06 -2.54
N SER A 36 -12.76 6.25 -2.81
CA SER A 36 -14.15 6.57 -2.47
C SER A 36 -15.19 5.84 -3.31
N ARG A 37 -14.88 5.45 -4.56
CA ARG A 37 -15.82 4.75 -5.45
C ARG A 37 -15.69 3.25 -5.31
N GLU A 38 -14.49 2.74 -5.22
CA GLU A 38 -14.28 1.31 -4.94
C GLU A 38 -14.70 0.94 -3.53
N LEU A 39 -14.44 1.77 -2.50
CA LEU A 39 -14.99 1.53 -1.15
C LEU A 39 -16.51 1.62 -1.11
N ARG A 40 -17.13 2.57 -1.84
CA ARG A 40 -18.59 2.63 -1.95
C ARG A 40 -19.16 1.42 -2.69
N ARG A 41 -18.47 0.93 -3.73
CA ARG A 41 -18.85 -0.28 -4.46
C ARG A 41 -18.73 -1.52 -3.58
N LEU A 42 -17.62 -1.65 -2.84
CA LEU A 42 -17.40 -2.74 -1.90
C LEU A 42 -18.40 -2.68 -0.73
N GLN A 43 -18.74 -1.48 -0.21
CA GLN A 43 -19.81 -1.32 0.79
C GLN A 43 -21.19 -1.67 0.22
N THR A 44 -21.52 -1.27 -1.01
CA THR A 44 -22.81 -1.65 -1.62
C THR A 44 -22.87 -3.14 -1.96
N GLU A 45 -21.76 -3.77 -2.32
CA GLU A 45 -21.68 -5.22 -2.51
C GLU A 45 -21.82 -5.95 -1.15
N LEU A 46 -21.23 -5.42 -0.07
CA LEU A 46 -21.38 -5.96 1.29
C LEU A 46 -22.84 -5.84 1.80
N ASP A 47 -23.46 -4.66 1.66
CA ASP A 47 -24.86 -4.41 2.05
C ASP A 47 -25.83 -5.28 1.24
N LYS A 48 -25.50 -5.57 -0.02
CA LYS A 48 -26.28 -6.47 -0.88
C LYS A 48 -26.17 -7.93 -0.43
N VAL A 49 -24.99 -8.38 -0.02
CA VAL A 49 -24.80 -9.72 0.55
C VAL A 49 -25.50 -9.84 1.91
N GLU A 50 -25.43 -8.81 2.74
CA GLU A 50 -26.06 -8.80 4.07
C GLU A 50 -27.59 -8.76 3.97
N SER A 51 -28.15 -7.95 3.06
CA SER A 51 -29.59 -7.93 2.80
C SER A 51 -30.10 -9.25 2.20
N GLN A 52 -29.31 -9.94 1.37
CA GLN A 52 -29.61 -11.29 0.88
C GLN A 52 -29.58 -12.35 1.99
N LEU A 53 -28.66 -12.24 2.94
CA LEU A 53 -28.58 -13.10 4.13
C LEU A 53 -29.76 -12.89 5.10
N VAL A 54 -30.20 -11.64 5.26
CA VAL A 54 -31.36 -11.30 6.11
C VAL A 54 -32.68 -11.71 5.45
N THR A 55 -32.83 -11.52 4.14
CA THR A 55 -34.04 -11.99 3.40
C THR A 55 -34.14 -13.51 3.35
N SER A 56 -33.01 -14.23 3.31
CA SER A 56 -32.95 -15.69 3.40
C SER A 56 -33.35 -16.22 4.80
N ARG A 57 -33.23 -15.41 5.85
CA ARG A 57 -33.69 -15.75 7.21
C ARG A 57 -35.14 -15.34 7.48
N SER A 58 -35.65 -14.28 6.83
CA SER A 58 -37.01 -13.79 7.06
C SER A 58 -38.10 -14.52 6.26
N SER A 59 -37.76 -15.31 5.25
CA SER A 59 -38.73 -16.13 4.50
C SER A 59 -39.12 -17.43 5.20
N SER A 60 -38.49 -17.79 6.33
CA SER A 60 -38.79 -19.03 7.08
C SER A 60 -39.80 -18.86 8.23
N SER A 61 -40.40 -17.68 8.40
CA SER A 61 -41.31 -17.39 9.52
C SER A 61 -42.59 -16.74 9.03
N LYS A 62 -43.45 -17.52 8.35
CA LYS A 62 -44.88 -17.21 8.19
C LYS A 62 -45.60 -18.44 7.63
N HIS A 63 -46.12 -19.29 8.51
CA HIS A 63 -47.47 -19.86 8.40
C HIS A 63 -47.75 -20.75 9.59
N GLU A 64 -48.44 -20.22 10.60
CA GLU A 64 -49.11 -21.06 11.59
C GLU A 64 -50.44 -20.42 12.01
N ALA A 65 -51.52 -20.89 11.39
CA ALA A 65 -52.88 -20.64 11.82
C ALA A 65 -53.73 -21.91 11.58
N ARG A 66 -54.04 -22.60 12.69
CA ARG A 66 -55.27 -23.35 13.00
C ARG A 66 -55.73 -24.51 12.10
N ARG A 67 -55.70 -25.70 12.72
CA ARG A 67 -56.76 -26.73 12.94
C ARG A 67 -56.46 -28.16 12.43
N PRO A 68 -57.02 -29.20 13.10
CA PRO A 68 -56.47 -30.55 13.14
C PRO A 68 -57.22 -31.52 12.22
N GLY A 69 -56.52 -32.56 11.77
CA GLY A 69 -57.15 -33.76 11.23
C GLY A 69 -56.25 -34.56 10.30
N PHE A 70 -56.12 -35.85 10.62
CA PHE A 70 -55.79 -36.96 9.71
C PHE A 70 -54.32 -37.21 9.30
N PHE A 71 -53.76 -38.22 9.97
CA PHE A 71 -53.02 -39.37 9.42
C PHE A 71 -52.64 -39.32 7.93
N THR A 72 -51.33 -39.38 7.63
CA THR A 72 -50.69 -40.47 6.85
C THR A 72 -49.16 -40.36 6.88
N SER A 73 -48.54 -41.52 6.72
CA SER A 73 -47.16 -41.93 7.00
C SER A 73 -46.04 -41.20 6.21
N PRO A 74 -44.77 -41.29 6.67
CA PRO A 74 -43.66 -40.49 6.16
C PRO A 74 -43.08 -41.07 4.88
N GLN A 75 -43.06 -40.29 3.81
CA GLN A 75 -42.11 -40.47 2.72
C GLN A 75 -40.92 -39.55 2.95
N THR A 76 -39.76 -40.19 3.07
CA THR A 76 -38.42 -39.61 3.08
C THR A 76 -38.24 -38.65 1.90
N ILE A 77 -38.27 -37.34 2.16
CA ILE A 77 -37.68 -36.34 1.28
C ILE A 77 -36.28 -36.09 1.81
N GLN A 78 -35.27 -36.60 1.09
CA GLN A 78 -33.90 -36.13 1.20
C GLN A 78 -33.87 -34.67 0.72
N THR A 79 -34.06 -33.72 1.63
CA THR A 79 -33.57 -32.36 1.42
C THR A 79 -32.06 -32.40 1.67
N THR A 80 -31.28 -32.36 0.59
CA THR A 80 -29.87 -32.00 0.63
C THR A 80 -29.76 -30.58 1.17
N ASN A 81 -29.69 -30.45 2.49
CA ASN A 81 -29.19 -29.25 3.13
C ASN A 81 -27.69 -29.22 2.85
N THR A 82 -27.29 -28.39 1.90
CA THR A 82 -25.93 -27.92 1.78
C THR A 82 -25.66 -26.99 2.96
N ASP A 83 -25.62 -27.55 4.17
CA ASP A 83 -24.96 -26.91 5.30
C ASP A 83 -23.49 -26.85 4.91
N LEU A 84 -23.04 -25.65 4.53
CA LEU A 84 -21.62 -25.32 4.47
C LEU A 84 -21.08 -25.53 5.89
N ASP A 85 -20.59 -26.74 6.16
CA ASP A 85 -19.92 -27.09 7.40
C ASP A 85 -18.58 -26.37 7.42
N LEU A 86 -18.63 -25.07 7.77
CA LEU A 86 -17.47 -24.25 8.01
C LEU A 86 -16.58 -25.00 8.99
N SER A 87 -15.30 -25.12 8.64
CA SER A 87 -14.30 -25.76 9.49
C SER A 87 -14.35 -25.16 10.90
N ARG A 88 -14.06 -25.96 11.93
CA ARG A 88 -13.97 -25.46 13.33
C ARG A 88 -13.09 -24.23 13.45
N GLU A 89 -12.10 -24.10 12.57
CA GLU A 89 -11.18 -22.98 12.49
C GLU A 89 -11.82 -21.71 11.89
N GLU A 90 -12.66 -21.84 10.87
CA GLU A 90 -13.41 -20.73 10.29
C GLU A 90 -14.49 -20.21 11.25
N LYS A 91 -15.16 -21.13 11.96
CA LYS A 91 -16.12 -20.78 13.02
C LYS A 91 -15.44 -20.03 14.16
N ARG A 92 -14.19 -20.39 14.52
CA ARG A 92 -13.39 -19.66 15.52
C ARG A 92 -13.02 -18.26 15.04
N LYS A 93 -12.49 -18.12 13.82
CA LYS A 93 -12.14 -16.82 13.23
C LYS A 93 -13.34 -15.87 13.16
N LEU A 94 -14.50 -16.37 12.71
CA LEU A 94 -15.74 -15.58 12.68
C LEU A 94 -16.21 -15.16 14.07
N THR A 95 -16.03 -16.01 15.08
CA THR A 95 -16.41 -15.72 16.46
C THR A 95 -15.46 -14.69 17.08
N GLU A 96 -14.16 -14.79 16.85
CA GLU A 96 -13.17 -13.81 17.29
C GLU A 96 -13.39 -12.44 16.63
N GLU A 97 -13.70 -12.42 15.33
CA GLU A 97 -13.99 -11.19 14.61
C GLU A 97 -15.28 -10.53 15.14
N ARG A 98 -16.30 -11.32 15.48
CA ARG A 98 -17.54 -10.82 16.09
C ARG A 98 -17.30 -10.27 17.49
N ILE A 99 -16.57 -11.00 18.34
CA ILE A 99 -16.22 -10.56 19.70
C ILE A 99 -15.39 -9.27 19.65
N ARG A 100 -14.45 -9.17 18.71
CA ARG A 100 -13.66 -7.95 18.50
C ARG A 100 -14.60 -6.78 18.17
N ARG A 101 -15.49 -6.92 17.19
CA ARG A 101 -16.47 -5.87 16.85
C ARG A 101 -17.38 -5.48 18.03
N GLU A 102 -17.89 -6.45 18.78
CA GLU A 102 -18.77 -6.21 19.94
C GLU A 102 -18.03 -5.49 21.09
N PHE A 103 -16.80 -5.90 21.41
CA PHE A 103 -15.96 -5.25 22.42
C PHE A 103 -15.68 -3.78 22.08
N ILE A 104 -15.46 -3.51 20.80
CA ILE A 104 -15.16 -2.17 20.29
C ILE A 104 -16.40 -1.30 20.27
N ALA A 105 -17.54 -1.84 19.82
CA ALA A 105 -18.82 -1.13 19.93
C ALA A 105 -19.09 -0.72 21.38
N GLY A 106 -18.78 -1.60 22.34
CA GLY A 106 -18.81 -1.31 23.78
C GLY A 106 -17.89 -0.15 24.19
N ILE A 107 -16.61 -0.19 23.81
CA ILE A 107 -15.63 0.88 24.12
C ILE A 107 -16.03 2.21 23.46
N SER A 108 -16.47 2.18 22.21
CA SER A 108 -16.90 3.35 21.44
C SER A 108 -18.11 4.02 22.10
N LEU A 109 -19.10 3.25 22.53
CA LEU A 109 -20.29 3.76 23.22
C LEU A 109 -19.95 4.38 24.59
N GLN A 110 -19.10 3.71 25.37
CA GLN A 110 -18.71 4.15 26.70
C GLN A 110 -17.87 5.43 26.66
N ARG A 111 -16.95 5.53 25.70
CA ARG A 111 -16.14 6.74 25.46
C ARG A 111 -16.93 7.87 24.81
N SER A 112 -17.99 7.57 24.06
CA SER A 112 -18.85 8.57 23.39
C SER A 112 -19.42 9.60 24.37
N ASN A 113 -19.90 9.15 25.54
CA ASN A 113 -20.48 10.03 26.56
C ASN A 113 -19.41 10.89 27.26
N GLU A 114 -18.21 10.33 27.43
CA GLU A 114 -17.07 11.07 27.97
C GLU A 114 -16.63 12.19 27.01
N TYR A 115 -16.60 11.92 25.70
CA TYR A 115 -16.30 12.93 24.69
C TYR A 115 -17.37 14.04 24.61
N VAL A 116 -18.66 13.70 24.78
CA VAL A 116 -19.72 14.73 24.89
C VAL A 116 -19.45 15.69 26.05
N ARG A 117 -19.10 15.14 27.22
CA ARG A 117 -18.78 15.94 28.41
C ARG A 117 -17.58 16.85 28.14
N VAL A 118 -16.47 16.29 27.66
CA VAL A 118 -15.23 17.04 27.38
C VAL A 118 -15.45 18.13 26.34
N PHE A 119 -16.12 17.84 25.22
CA PHE A 119 -16.37 18.87 24.20
C PHE A 119 -17.34 19.95 24.69
N SER A 120 -18.30 19.61 25.54
CA SER A 120 -19.21 20.59 26.16
C SER A 120 -18.45 21.51 27.14
N GLU A 121 -17.54 20.95 27.96
CA GLU A 121 -16.66 21.71 28.86
C GLU A 121 -15.72 22.66 28.09
N LEU A 122 -15.31 22.28 26.88
CA LEU A 122 -14.52 23.13 25.97
C LEU A 122 -15.35 24.16 25.21
N GLY A 123 -16.66 24.25 25.46
CA GLY A 123 -17.56 25.22 24.84
C GLY A 123 -17.94 24.92 23.39
N VAL A 124 -17.78 23.67 22.94
CA VAL A 124 -18.19 23.25 21.59
C VAL A 124 -19.72 23.20 21.51
N PRO A 125 -20.37 23.82 20.51
CA PRO A 125 -21.82 23.72 20.35
C PRO A 125 -22.28 22.28 20.16
N SER A 126 -23.42 21.89 20.73
CA SER A 126 -23.96 20.53 20.69
C SER A 126 -24.04 19.93 19.28
N GLU A 127 -24.43 20.74 18.29
CA GLU A 127 -24.48 20.38 16.87
C GLU A 127 -23.11 19.95 16.31
N ARG A 128 -22.02 20.57 16.78
CA ARG A 128 -20.64 20.22 16.42
C ARG A 128 -20.14 19.03 17.22
N ILE A 129 -20.59 18.86 18.46
CA ILE A 129 -20.26 17.69 19.28
C ILE A 129 -20.72 16.40 18.59
N ASP A 130 -21.95 16.37 18.08
CA ASP A 130 -22.46 15.18 17.38
C ASP A 130 -21.70 14.90 16.06
N GLN A 131 -21.26 15.93 15.34
CA GLN A 131 -20.39 15.77 14.17
C GLN A 131 -19.03 15.17 14.55
N LEU A 132 -18.39 15.71 15.60
CA LEU A 132 -17.10 15.21 16.09
C LEU A 132 -17.21 13.77 16.60
N ARG A 133 -18.32 13.40 17.26
CA ARG A 133 -18.58 12.02 17.67
C ARG A 133 -18.69 11.06 16.49
N LYS A 134 -19.40 11.45 15.42
CA LYS A 134 -19.48 10.64 14.20
C LYS A 134 -18.12 10.45 13.56
N GLN A 135 -17.31 11.51 13.50
CA GLN A 135 -15.94 11.43 12.98
C GLN A 135 -15.04 10.54 13.85
N LEU A 136 -15.13 10.63 15.18
CA LEU A 136 -14.40 9.76 16.09
C LEU A 136 -14.80 8.28 15.94
N ALA A 137 -16.10 8.00 15.81
CA ALA A 137 -16.57 6.65 15.54
C ALA A 137 -16.02 6.12 14.20
N GLU A 138 -16.04 6.95 13.15
CA GLU A 138 -15.47 6.59 11.85
C GLU A 138 -13.95 6.36 11.92
N ILE A 139 -13.21 7.16 12.71
CA ILE A 139 -11.77 6.95 12.96
C ILE A 139 -11.53 5.60 13.65
N HIS A 140 -12.33 5.28 14.67
CA HIS A 140 -12.22 4.00 15.37
C HIS A 140 -12.50 2.83 14.42
N ASP A 141 -13.60 2.88 13.67
CA ASP A 141 -13.96 1.84 12.69
C ASP A 141 -12.83 1.64 11.66
N LYS A 142 -12.31 2.74 11.09
CA LYS A 142 -11.19 2.70 10.15
C LYS A 142 -9.91 2.15 10.78
N SER A 143 -9.57 2.54 12.01
CA SER A 143 -8.39 2.04 12.72
C SER A 143 -8.41 0.52 12.83
N LEU A 144 -9.58 -0.07 13.04
CA LEU A 144 -9.72 -1.52 13.21
C LEU A 144 -9.62 -2.27 11.91
N VAL A 145 -10.20 -1.72 10.84
CA VAL A 145 -10.05 -2.26 9.50
C VAL A 145 -8.56 -2.23 9.10
N SER A 146 -7.87 -1.13 9.38
CA SER A 146 -6.43 -1.01 9.13
C SER A 146 -5.60 -1.98 9.97
N GLU A 147 -5.86 -2.09 11.28
CA GLU A 147 -5.20 -3.08 12.15
C GLU A 147 -5.45 -4.51 11.65
N GLY A 148 -6.68 -4.84 11.27
CA GLY A 148 -7.04 -6.13 10.71
C GLY A 148 -6.28 -6.44 9.42
N GLY A 149 -6.13 -5.44 8.53
CA GLY A 149 -5.33 -5.56 7.32
C GLY A 149 -3.84 -5.83 7.60
N ILE A 150 -3.25 -5.07 8.52
CA ILE A 150 -1.84 -5.25 8.93
C ILE A 150 -1.63 -6.63 9.56
N VAL A 151 -2.53 -7.07 10.44
CA VAL A 151 -2.46 -8.40 11.07
C VAL A 151 -2.53 -9.50 10.01
N LYS A 152 -3.48 -9.44 9.07
CA LYS A 152 -3.59 -10.41 7.98
C LYS A 152 -2.32 -10.45 7.11
N LEU A 153 -1.72 -9.29 6.83
CA LEU A 153 -0.45 -9.22 6.10
C LEU A 153 0.68 -9.91 6.88
N LEU A 154 0.80 -9.65 8.19
CA LEU A 154 1.80 -10.27 9.05
C LEU A 154 1.59 -11.78 9.17
N GLU A 155 0.35 -12.23 9.31
CA GLU A 155 -0.01 -13.66 9.31
C GLU A 155 0.40 -14.32 8.00
N ALA A 156 0.05 -13.73 6.85
CA ALA A 156 0.42 -14.25 5.54
C ALA A 156 1.95 -14.34 5.37
N ARG A 157 2.69 -13.31 5.81
CA ARG A 157 4.17 -13.30 5.77
C ARG A 157 4.77 -14.37 6.68
N ASN A 158 4.24 -14.54 7.89
CA ASN A 158 4.70 -15.55 8.83
C ASN A 158 4.41 -16.97 8.34
N GLN A 159 3.22 -17.19 7.78
CA GLN A 159 2.84 -18.47 7.19
C GLN A 159 3.75 -18.81 6.01
N TYR A 160 3.95 -17.86 5.08
CA TYR A 160 4.86 -18.02 3.95
C TYR A 160 6.29 -18.36 4.43
N ARG A 161 6.80 -17.63 5.43
CA ARG A 161 8.12 -17.88 6.02
C ARG A 161 8.23 -19.28 6.61
N ALA A 162 7.22 -19.71 7.38
CA ALA A 162 7.22 -21.03 8.03
C ALA A 162 7.18 -22.16 7.02
N GLU A 163 6.32 -22.05 6.00
CA GLU A 163 6.19 -23.01 4.92
C GLU A 163 7.49 -23.11 4.12
N LEU A 164 8.06 -21.96 3.74
CA LEU A 164 9.31 -21.92 2.99
C LEU A 164 10.48 -22.51 3.80
N HIS A 165 10.57 -22.19 5.09
CA HIS A 165 11.58 -22.76 5.98
C HIS A 165 11.43 -24.28 6.11
N SER A 166 10.18 -24.78 6.20
CA SER A 166 9.90 -26.22 6.23
C SER A 166 10.28 -26.93 4.93
N LEU A 167 10.09 -26.28 3.77
CA LEU A 167 10.38 -26.86 2.46
C LEU A 167 11.88 -26.85 2.13
N LEU A 168 12.57 -25.76 2.47
CA LEU A 168 13.98 -25.56 2.09
C LEU A 168 14.97 -26.09 3.14
N GLY A 169 14.56 -26.16 4.41
CA GLY A 169 15.47 -26.35 5.53
C GLY A 169 16.34 -25.12 5.80
N ASN A 170 17.01 -25.09 6.96
CA ASN A 170 17.66 -23.88 7.49
C ASN A 170 18.67 -23.24 6.51
N GLU A 171 19.59 -24.02 5.95
CA GLU A 171 20.68 -23.48 5.13
C GLU A 171 20.15 -22.84 3.84
N LYS A 172 19.25 -23.52 3.13
CA LYS A 172 18.68 -22.99 1.88
C LYS A 172 17.72 -21.84 2.14
N PHE A 173 17.00 -21.86 3.26
CA PHE A 173 16.16 -20.74 3.69
C PHE A 173 17.00 -19.48 3.92
N GLU A 174 18.14 -19.57 4.63
CA GLU A 174 18.99 -18.40 4.84
C GLU A 174 19.60 -17.87 3.54
N ARG A 175 19.98 -18.75 2.60
CA ARG A 175 20.41 -18.31 1.25
C ARG A 175 19.29 -17.58 0.51
N TYR A 176 18.06 -18.09 0.59
CA TYR A 176 16.90 -17.42 0.00
C TYR A 176 16.63 -16.06 0.64
N ARG A 177 16.73 -15.98 1.97
CA ARG A 177 16.57 -14.72 2.70
C ARG A 177 17.61 -13.69 2.27
N GLN A 178 18.88 -14.08 2.16
CA GLN A 178 19.94 -13.22 1.64
C GLN A 178 19.64 -12.74 0.21
N TYR A 179 19.09 -13.61 -0.64
CA TYR A 179 18.64 -13.25 -1.98
C TYR A 179 17.53 -12.18 -1.93
N GLU A 180 16.48 -12.37 -1.12
CA GLU A 180 15.41 -11.37 -0.96
C GLU A 180 15.95 -10.04 -0.44
N GLU A 181 16.82 -10.07 0.57
CA GLU A 181 17.47 -8.87 1.13
C GLU A 181 18.39 -8.16 0.12
N SER A 182 18.85 -8.86 -0.93
CA SER A 182 19.71 -8.29 -1.99
C SER A 182 18.95 -7.60 -3.13
N LYS A 183 17.66 -7.94 -3.33
CA LYS A 183 16.83 -7.37 -4.41
C LYS A 183 16.82 -5.83 -4.46
N PRO A 184 16.77 -5.11 -3.32
CA PRO A 184 16.78 -3.64 -3.34
C PRO A 184 18.06 -3.08 -3.96
N ALA A 185 19.21 -3.71 -3.69
CA ALA A 185 20.48 -3.32 -4.30
C ALA A 185 20.50 -3.55 -5.81
N LEU A 186 19.94 -4.69 -6.26
CA LEU A 186 19.81 -4.99 -7.69
C LEU A 186 18.90 -3.99 -8.41
N ALA A 187 17.75 -3.65 -7.80
CA ALA A 187 16.83 -2.66 -8.35
C ALA A 187 17.50 -1.27 -8.44
N GLU A 188 18.21 -0.87 -7.38
CA GLU A 188 18.92 0.40 -7.35
C GLU A 188 20.07 0.45 -8.35
N TYR A 189 20.81 -0.65 -8.53
CA TYR A 189 21.81 -0.78 -9.57
C TYR A 189 21.22 -0.59 -10.98
N GLY A 190 20.04 -1.16 -11.23
CA GLY A 190 19.29 -0.96 -12.48
C GLY A 190 18.93 0.51 -12.70
N ASN A 191 18.44 1.19 -11.66
CA ASN A 191 18.11 2.62 -11.70
C ASN A 191 19.34 3.49 -12.00
N LEU A 192 20.45 3.22 -11.30
CA LEU A 192 21.72 3.93 -11.52
C LEU A 192 22.25 3.69 -12.93
N SER A 193 22.24 2.44 -13.40
CA SER A 193 22.72 2.09 -14.75
C SER A 193 21.91 2.79 -15.84
N GLU A 194 20.59 2.83 -15.70
CA GLU A 194 19.73 3.53 -16.66
C GLU A 194 19.91 5.06 -16.57
N PHE A 195 20.12 5.61 -15.37
CA PHE A 195 20.45 7.02 -15.20
C PHE A 195 21.76 7.38 -15.93
N LEU A 196 22.83 6.61 -15.74
CA LEU A 196 24.12 6.85 -16.38
C LEU A 196 24.03 6.80 -17.91
N LYS A 197 23.26 5.84 -18.42
CA LYS A 197 23.02 5.67 -19.85
C LYS A 197 22.21 6.82 -20.43
N THR A 198 21.15 7.26 -19.75
CA THR A 198 20.22 8.26 -20.29
C THR A 198 20.65 9.70 -20.05
N LYS A 199 21.23 10.00 -18.89
CA LYS A 199 21.60 11.38 -18.48
C LYS A 199 23.05 11.73 -18.74
N ARG A 200 23.95 10.74 -18.72
CA ARG A 200 25.40 10.97 -18.88
C ARG A 200 26.01 10.31 -20.12
N ASN A 201 25.22 9.58 -20.91
CA ASN A 201 25.70 8.79 -22.04
C ASN A 201 26.91 7.91 -21.66
N SER A 202 26.86 7.35 -20.45
CA SER A 202 27.91 6.53 -19.84
C SER A 202 27.33 5.21 -19.36
N ARG A 203 28.18 4.22 -19.05
CA ARG A 203 27.75 2.92 -18.53
C ARG A 203 28.73 2.45 -17.47
N ILE A 204 28.22 1.64 -16.55
CA ILE A 204 29.07 0.88 -15.64
C ILE A 204 29.72 -0.22 -16.47
N ASP A 205 31.04 -0.27 -16.46
CA ASP A 205 31.79 -1.34 -17.11
C ASP A 205 31.47 -2.67 -16.37
N PRO A 206 31.17 -3.76 -17.10
CA PRO A 206 30.90 -5.08 -16.50
C PRO A 206 31.93 -5.54 -15.47
N ALA A 207 33.20 -5.09 -15.57
CA ALA A 207 34.24 -5.39 -14.60
C ALA A 207 33.93 -4.84 -13.18
N TYR A 208 33.13 -3.77 -13.07
CA TYR A 208 32.75 -3.14 -11.81
C TYR A 208 31.31 -3.44 -11.37
N GLU A 209 30.53 -4.17 -12.16
CA GLU A 209 29.12 -4.46 -11.88
C GLU A 209 28.92 -5.08 -10.48
N GLN A 210 29.64 -6.16 -10.19
CA GLN A 210 29.52 -6.83 -8.89
C GLN A 210 30.02 -5.96 -7.73
N LEU A 211 31.07 -5.16 -7.96
CA LEU A 211 31.59 -4.26 -6.95
C LEU A 211 30.58 -3.18 -6.59
N VAL A 212 29.98 -2.52 -7.59
CA VAL A 212 28.97 -1.48 -7.38
C VAL A 212 27.72 -2.07 -6.71
N LEU A 213 27.29 -3.26 -7.13
CA LEU A 213 26.15 -3.94 -6.50
C LEU A 213 26.40 -4.26 -5.02
N ASN A 214 27.59 -4.76 -4.67
CA ASN A 214 27.97 -5.01 -3.28
C ASN A 214 28.00 -3.71 -2.47
N LEU A 215 28.57 -2.64 -3.04
CA LEU A 215 28.62 -1.32 -2.40
C LEU A 215 27.21 -0.76 -2.12
N LEU A 216 26.27 -0.93 -3.06
CA LEU A 216 24.86 -0.56 -2.88
C LEU A 216 24.19 -1.39 -1.78
N TYR A 217 24.42 -2.71 -1.79
CA TYR A 217 23.89 -3.62 -0.79
C TYR A 217 24.34 -3.25 0.63
N GLU A 218 25.62 -2.99 0.81
CA GLU A 218 26.17 -2.70 2.13
C GLU A 218 25.82 -1.30 2.64
N SER A 219 25.77 -0.29 1.75
CA SER A 219 25.40 1.08 2.11
C SER A 219 23.90 1.26 2.32
N LYS A 220 23.08 0.36 1.75
CA LYS A 220 21.61 0.44 1.74
C LYS A 220 21.09 1.77 1.15
N ALA A 221 21.86 2.37 0.24
CA ALA A 221 21.57 3.65 -0.40
C ALA A 221 20.46 3.48 -1.45
N TYR A 222 19.24 3.21 -1.01
CA TYR A 222 18.10 2.98 -1.91
C TYR A 222 17.19 4.21 -1.96
N VAL A 223 16.89 4.71 -3.16
CA VAL A 223 15.97 5.85 -3.35
C VAL A 223 14.51 5.43 -3.13
N SER A 224 14.16 4.19 -3.46
CA SER A 224 12.84 3.61 -3.25
C SER A 224 12.83 2.63 -2.06
N THR A 225 11.71 2.57 -1.35
CA THR A 225 11.46 1.50 -0.38
C THR A 225 10.89 0.31 -1.15
N PRO A 226 11.46 -0.90 -1.05
CA PRO A 226 10.85 -2.11 -1.60
C PRO A 226 9.54 -2.39 -0.86
N ILE A 227 8.47 -2.72 -1.59
CA ILE A 227 7.13 -2.94 -1.00
C ILE A 227 6.61 -4.36 -1.26
N ASP A 228 7.34 -5.19 -2.00
CA ASP A 228 6.78 -6.42 -2.60
C ASP A 228 7.32 -7.72 -1.98
N GLY A 229 8.32 -7.63 -1.10
CA GLY A 229 9.00 -8.76 -0.50
C GLY A 229 8.32 -9.30 0.76
N PRO A 230 8.41 -10.62 1.03
CA PRO A 230 7.91 -11.23 2.27
C PRO A 230 8.65 -10.73 3.52
N PHE A 231 9.84 -10.14 3.35
CA PHE A 231 10.70 -9.62 4.41
C PHE A 231 10.80 -8.09 4.44
N ASP A 232 10.03 -7.39 3.59
CA ASP A 232 10.07 -5.93 3.53
C ASP A 232 9.45 -5.31 4.79
N SER A 233 9.84 -4.07 5.11
CA SER A 233 9.19 -3.30 6.17
C SER A 233 7.70 -3.15 5.92
N LEU A 234 6.92 -2.96 7.00
CA LEU A 234 5.49 -2.67 6.86
C LEU A 234 5.29 -1.34 6.10
N PRO A 235 4.23 -1.25 5.27
CA PRO A 235 3.88 0.01 4.64
C PRO A 235 3.56 1.06 5.71
N ALA A 236 4.20 2.22 5.60
CA ALA A 236 4.02 3.36 6.50
C ALA A 236 3.50 4.55 5.70
N PRO A 237 2.20 4.59 5.36
CA PRO A 237 1.64 5.68 4.58
C PRO A 237 1.72 7.00 5.36
N ALA A 238 2.12 8.07 4.68
CA ALA A 238 2.09 9.43 5.21
C ALA A 238 0.87 10.15 4.64
N ILE A 239 -0.06 10.56 5.50
CA ILE A 239 -1.29 11.26 5.12
C ILE A 239 -1.29 12.65 5.73
N GLY A 240 -1.65 13.65 4.93
CA GLY A 240 -1.62 15.06 5.33
C GLY A 240 -0.31 15.73 4.95
N THR A 241 -0.39 17.03 4.66
CA THR A 241 0.72 17.80 4.07
C THR A 241 1.95 17.79 4.99
N GLU A 242 1.77 17.99 6.29
CA GLU A 242 2.86 18.02 7.28
C GLU A 242 3.57 16.67 7.38
N MET A 243 2.82 15.57 7.48
CA MET A 243 3.41 14.22 7.55
C MET A 243 4.14 13.85 6.26
N ILE A 244 3.60 14.21 5.10
CA ILE A 244 4.26 13.98 3.82
C ILE A 244 5.58 14.76 3.75
N ILE A 245 5.58 16.03 4.17
CA ILE A 245 6.81 16.85 4.22
C ILE A 245 7.83 16.21 5.16
N ALA A 246 7.43 15.89 6.40
CA ALA A 246 8.33 15.26 7.37
C ALA A 246 8.90 13.93 6.87
N ARG A 247 8.08 13.11 6.17
CA ARG A 247 8.56 11.88 5.55
C ARG A 247 9.56 12.14 4.43
N LEU A 248 9.30 13.10 3.55
CA LEU A 248 10.22 13.47 2.47
C LEU A 248 11.54 14.03 3.02
N GLU A 249 11.51 14.82 4.09
CA GLU A 249 12.70 15.31 4.78
C GLU A 249 13.51 14.17 5.39
N SER A 250 12.84 13.23 6.07
CA SER A 250 13.49 12.01 6.59
C SER A 250 14.10 11.17 5.47
N ASP A 251 13.41 11.00 4.34
CA ASP A 251 13.94 10.27 3.18
C ASP A 251 15.17 10.97 2.59
N ILE A 252 15.16 12.30 2.47
CA ILE A 252 16.32 13.07 1.99
C ILE A 252 17.51 12.89 2.91
N ALA A 253 17.32 12.98 4.24
CA ALA A 253 18.38 12.77 5.21
C ALA A 253 18.97 11.36 5.08
N ALA A 254 18.11 10.33 5.00
CA ALA A 254 18.54 8.95 4.84
C ALA A 254 19.29 8.69 3.52
N ILE A 255 18.81 9.23 2.40
CA ILE A 255 19.49 9.10 1.10
C ILE A 255 20.86 9.80 1.16
N THR A 256 20.92 11.00 1.74
CA THR A 256 22.17 11.78 1.84
C THR A 256 23.22 11.05 2.68
N GLU A 257 22.83 10.53 3.84
CA GLU A 257 23.74 9.76 4.70
C GLU A 257 24.25 8.51 3.99
N ARG A 258 23.36 7.71 3.42
CA ARG A 258 23.71 6.43 2.81
C ARG A 258 24.48 6.57 1.51
N SER A 259 24.18 7.59 0.69
CA SER A 259 24.95 7.87 -0.52
C SER A 259 26.36 8.36 -0.19
N ASN A 260 26.54 9.11 0.91
CA ASN A 260 27.88 9.46 1.40
C ASN A 260 28.68 8.24 1.85
N ILE A 261 28.05 7.30 2.57
CA ILE A 261 28.68 6.02 2.95
C ILE A 261 29.08 5.24 1.69
N LEU A 262 28.18 5.16 0.71
CA LEU A 262 28.45 4.51 -0.58
C LEU A 262 29.66 5.14 -1.28
N LEU A 263 29.72 6.47 -1.36
CA LEU A 263 30.82 7.20 -2.02
C LEU A 263 32.15 7.01 -1.29
N GLN A 264 32.17 7.07 0.04
CA GLN A 264 33.38 6.83 0.81
C GLN A 264 33.95 5.42 0.56
N ARG A 265 33.09 4.41 0.51
CA ARG A 265 33.50 3.04 0.18
C ARG A 265 33.92 2.89 -1.27
N ALA A 266 33.22 3.53 -2.20
CA ALA A 266 33.60 3.53 -3.62
C ALA A 266 35.00 4.13 -3.85
N VAL A 267 35.37 5.17 -3.08
CA VAL A 267 36.75 5.71 -3.08
C VAL A 267 37.75 4.69 -2.52
N ALA A 268 37.44 4.05 -1.40
CA ALA A 268 38.31 3.05 -0.77
C ALA A 268 38.56 1.83 -1.68
N GLU A 269 37.53 1.38 -2.39
CA GLU A 269 37.56 0.26 -3.35
C GLU A 269 38.05 0.69 -4.76
N GLN A 270 38.54 1.93 -4.90
CA GLN A 270 39.12 2.45 -6.15
C GLN A 270 38.16 2.39 -7.37
N VAL A 271 36.86 2.52 -7.14
CA VAL A 271 35.84 2.60 -8.21
C VAL A 271 36.16 3.80 -9.11
N PRO A 272 36.15 3.68 -10.46
CA PRO A 272 36.46 4.77 -11.38
C PRO A 272 35.73 6.08 -11.09
N GLU A 273 36.41 7.21 -11.30
CA GLU A 273 35.85 8.54 -11.02
C GLU A 273 34.58 8.81 -11.81
N GLU A 274 34.49 8.30 -13.04
CA GLU A 274 33.29 8.43 -13.87
C GLU A 274 32.06 7.80 -13.21
N ILE A 275 32.23 6.62 -12.59
CA ILE A 275 31.16 5.91 -11.87
C ILE A 275 30.85 6.64 -10.55
N ARG A 276 31.88 7.11 -9.82
CA ARG A 276 31.69 7.88 -8.57
C ARG A 276 30.91 9.17 -8.81
N GLN A 277 31.28 9.96 -9.82
CA GLN A 277 30.52 11.15 -10.19
C GLN A 277 29.12 10.78 -10.67
N GLY A 278 28.97 9.62 -11.32
CA GLY A 278 27.68 9.05 -11.69
C GLY A 278 26.75 8.82 -10.49
N ILE A 279 27.31 8.24 -9.41
CA ILE A 279 26.64 8.04 -8.12
C ILE A 279 26.22 9.40 -7.52
N VAL A 280 27.15 10.37 -7.47
CA VAL A 280 26.85 11.72 -6.95
C VAL A 280 25.66 12.34 -7.68
N ASP A 281 25.68 12.34 -9.01
CA ASP A 281 24.65 12.98 -9.81
C ASP A 281 23.29 12.27 -9.68
N PHE A 282 23.29 10.93 -9.64
CA PHE A 282 22.09 10.12 -9.48
C PHE A 282 21.37 10.42 -8.16
N TYR A 283 22.08 10.37 -7.04
CA TYR A 283 21.49 10.68 -5.74
C TYR A 283 21.18 12.18 -5.60
N GLY A 284 21.95 13.06 -6.23
CA GLY A 284 21.66 14.49 -6.33
C GLY A 284 20.32 14.76 -7.01
N ASP A 285 20.02 14.09 -8.14
CA ASP A 285 18.74 14.23 -8.84
C ASP A 285 17.56 13.68 -8.01
N ALA A 286 17.76 12.54 -7.32
CA ALA A 286 16.77 11.97 -6.43
C ALA A 286 16.43 12.91 -5.25
N ILE A 287 17.44 13.50 -4.62
CA ILE A 287 17.28 14.50 -3.55
C ILE A 287 16.57 15.73 -4.09
N SER A 288 17.01 16.29 -5.23
CA SER A 288 16.37 17.45 -5.85
C SER A 288 14.89 17.20 -6.17
N THR A 289 14.57 16.00 -6.65
CA THR A 289 13.19 15.59 -6.93
C THR A 289 12.33 15.58 -5.67
N LYS A 290 12.85 15.05 -4.56
CA LYS A 290 12.14 15.08 -3.27
C LYS A 290 12.02 16.51 -2.70
N GLN A 291 13.03 17.35 -2.85
CA GLN A 291 12.99 18.77 -2.46
C GLN A 291 11.90 19.54 -3.23
N LYS A 292 11.84 19.38 -4.56
CA LYS A 292 10.78 19.98 -5.39
C LYS A 292 9.39 19.51 -4.97
N LYS A 293 9.24 18.25 -4.55
CA LYS A 293 7.98 17.74 -3.97
C LYS A 293 7.65 18.46 -2.67
N ILE A 294 8.59 18.62 -1.74
CA ILE A 294 8.38 19.40 -0.50
C ILE A 294 7.93 20.82 -0.82
N GLU A 295 8.61 21.51 -1.73
CA GLU A 295 8.23 22.86 -2.16
C GLU A 295 6.82 22.91 -2.74
N TRP A 296 6.44 21.90 -3.53
CA TRP A 296 5.07 21.78 -4.05
C TRP A 296 4.05 21.60 -2.92
N PHE A 297 4.34 20.76 -1.91
CA PHE A 297 3.47 20.54 -0.77
C PHE A 297 3.34 21.76 0.16
N LYS A 298 4.35 22.64 0.18
CA LYS A 298 4.30 23.91 0.94
C LYS A 298 3.38 24.97 0.32
N LYS A 299 2.95 24.80 -0.94
CA LYS A 299 2.05 25.76 -1.60
C LYS A 299 0.62 25.69 -1.05
N PRO A 300 -0.14 26.81 -1.07
CA PRO A 300 -1.55 26.79 -0.74
C PRO A 300 -2.32 25.75 -1.56
N GLN A 301 -3.29 25.08 -0.93
CA GLN A 301 -4.11 24.03 -1.57
C GLN A 301 -4.73 24.49 -2.90
N GLU A 302 -5.19 25.74 -2.96
CA GLU A 302 -5.82 26.31 -4.15
C GLU A 302 -4.84 26.44 -5.34
N GLU A 303 -3.57 26.76 -5.09
CA GLU A 303 -2.54 26.84 -6.14
C GLU A 303 -2.20 25.44 -6.66
N ARG A 304 -2.20 24.44 -5.78
CA ARG A 304 -2.03 23.03 -6.16
C ARG A 304 -3.17 22.55 -7.06
N ASN A 305 -4.42 22.81 -6.66
CA ASN A 305 -5.61 22.41 -7.40
C ASN A 305 -5.67 23.07 -8.79
N LYS A 306 -5.37 24.37 -8.89
CA LYS A 306 -5.34 25.09 -10.18
C LYS A 306 -4.32 24.53 -11.16
N ARG A 307 -3.13 24.11 -10.68
CA ARG A 307 -2.09 23.54 -11.55
C ARG A 307 -2.41 22.12 -12.01
N LEU A 308 -3.12 21.32 -11.21
CA LEU A 308 -3.58 19.99 -11.60
C LEU A 308 -4.63 20.07 -12.71
N LEU A 309 -5.60 20.97 -12.58
CA LEU A 309 -6.61 21.24 -13.61
C LEU A 309 -5.99 21.66 -14.96
N ILE A 310 -4.98 22.53 -14.94
CA ILE A 310 -4.28 22.97 -16.17
C ILE A 310 -3.47 21.84 -16.82
N GLN A 311 -3.01 20.85 -16.05
CA GLN A 311 -2.30 19.68 -16.60
C GLN A 311 -3.24 18.68 -17.25
N ASP A 312 -4.46 18.52 -16.72
CA ASP A 312 -5.47 17.64 -17.30
C ASP A 312 -6.09 18.23 -18.58
N GLU A 313 -6.14 19.55 -18.73
CA GLU A 313 -6.57 20.23 -19.96
C GLU A 313 -5.53 20.19 -21.10
N LYS A 314 -4.28 19.81 -20.82
CA LYS A 314 -3.19 19.72 -21.80
C LYS A 314 -2.89 18.30 -22.29
N LYS A 315 -3.63 17.30 -21.81
CA LYS A 315 -3.57 15.92 -22.26
C LYS A 315 -4.76 15.63 -23.19
#